data_AF-A0A925VQT6-F1
#
_entry.id   AF-A0A925VQT6-F1
#
_cell.length_a   1.000
_cell.length_b   1.000
_cell.length_c   1.000
_cell.angle_alpha   90.00
_cell.angle_beta   90.00
_cell.angle_gamma   90.00
#
_symmetry.space_group_name_H-M   'P 1'
#
loop_
_entity.id
_entity.type
_entity.pdbx_description
1 polymer ?
#
loop_
_entity_poly.entity_id
_entity_poly.type
_entity_poly.pdbx_seq_one_letter_code
_entity_poly.pdbx_strand_id
1 'polypeptide(L)'
;MQNDLQTTSVARPATKAKATAPAAKPKRPRGFAAMDPEQQRRIASEGGRASHESGRGHRFTAEEARAAGRKGGQASRKNPAPTA
;
A
#
# COMPACT_ATOMS: atom_id res chain seq x y z
N MET A 1 20.33 14.79 -38.43
CA MET A 1 19.75 13.61 -37.73
C MET A 1 19.43 14.04 -36.30
N GLN A 2 18.34 14.79 -36.11
CA GLN A 2 17.77 15.04 -34.79
C GLN A 2 16.84 13.87 -34.43
N ASN A 3 17.10 13.20 -33.31
CA ASN A 3 16.13 12.32 -32.66
C ASN A 3 15.96 12.84 -31.23
N ASP A 4 15.10 13.85 -31.09
CA ASP A 4 14.58 14.32 -29.81
C ASP A 4 13.63 13.26 -29.25
N LEU A 5 14.15 12.37 -28.39
CA LEU A 5 13.33 11.42 -27.65
C LEU A 5 12.61 12.16 -26.51
N GLN A 6 11.41 12.63 -26.82
CA GLN A 6 10.44 13.16 -25.88
C GLN A 6 10.06 12.07 -24.87
N THR A 7 10.65 12.10 -23.68
CA THR A 7 10.18 11.31 -22.53
C THR A 7 8.96 12.00 -21.93
N THR A 8 7.78 11.71 -22.49
CA THR A 8 6.50 12.04 -21.85
C THR A 8 6.08 10.85 -20.99
N SER A 9 6.63 10.77 -19.77
CA SER A 9 6.12 9.86 -18.74
C SER A 9 4.79 10.40 -18.23
N VAL A 10 3.71 9.86 -18.78
CA VAL A 10 2.33 10.13 -18.44
C VAL A 10 2.12 10.02 -16.93
N ALA A 11 1.65 11.12 -16.34
CA ALA A 11 1.22 11.19 -14.95
C ALA A 11 0.21 10.08 -14.64
N ARG A 12 0.58 9.19 -13.72
CA ARG A 12 -0.31 8.13 -13.22
C ARG A 12 -1.35 8.76 -12.29
N PRO A 13 -2.66 8.74 -12.59
CA PRO A 13 -3.64 9.21 -11.64
C PRO A 13 -3.73 8.20 -10.49
N ALA A 14 -3.33 8.62 -9.29
CA ALA A 14 -3.60 7.86 -8.08
C ALA A 14 -5.12 7.84 -7.85
N THR A 15 -5.77 6.74 -8.22
CA THR A 15 -7.18 6.50 -7.89
C THR A 15 -7.30 6.36 -6.38
N LYS A 16 -7.69 7.45 -5.72
CA LYS A 16 -8.12 7.44 -4.32
C LYS A 16 -9.47 6.72 -4.26
N ALA A 17 -9.44 5.39 -4.21
CA ALA A 17 -10.62 4.56 -4.04
C ALA A 17 -11.20 4.81 -2.64
N LYS A 18 -12.13 5.77 -2.55
CA LYS A 18 -13.00 5.95 -1.39
C LYS A 18 -13.97 4.76 -1.41
N ALA A 19 -13.63 3.71 -0.67
CA ALA A 19 -14.55 2.60 -0.42
C ALA A 19 -15.76 3.13 0.37
N THR A 20 -16.89 3.30 -0.33
CA THR A 20 -18.20 3.54 0.27
C THR A 20 -18.78 2.21 0.75
N ALA A 21 -18.71 1.96 2.07
CA ALA A 21 -19.45 0.89 2.73
C ALA A 21 -20.87 1.38 3.13
N PRO A 22 -21.89 0.51 3.12
CA PRO A 22 -23.30 0.91 3.25
C PRO A 22 -23.69 1.34 4.67
N ALA A 23 -24.72 2.17 4.75
CA ALA A 23 -25.23 2.85 5.94
C ALA A 23 -25.60 1.89 7.08
N ALA A 24 -24.71 1.76 8.06
CA ALA A 24 -25.03 1.22 9.38
C ALA A 24 -25.41 2.38 10.31
N LYS A 25 -26.49 2.20 11.10
CA LYS A 25 -27.03 3.11 12.13
C LYS A 25 -25.93 3.91 12.85
N PRO A 26 -26.13 5.21 13.18
CA PRO A 26 -25.09 6.07 13.72
C PRO A 26 -24.54 5.50 15.03
N LYS A 27 -23.44 4.76 14.94
CA LYS A 27 -22.69 4.31 16.11
C LYS A 27 -21.99 5.53 16.65
N ARG A 28 -22.25 5.84 17.92
CA ARG A 28 -21.51 6.87 18.65
C ARG A 28 -20.02 6.59 18.46
N PRO A 29 -19.22 7.57 18.00
CA PRO A 29 -17.79 7.38 17.88
C PRO A 29 -17.22 7.02 19.26
N ARG A 30 -16.27 6.08 19.29
CA ARG A 30 -15.61 5.62 20.51
C ARG A 30 -14.11 5.50 20.24
N GLY A 31 -13.29 5.62 21.29
CA GLY A 31 -11.85 5.49 21.19
C GLY A 31 -11.24 6.51 20.23
N PHE A 32 -10.40 6.05 19.31
CA PHE A 32 -9.67 6.91 18.36
C PHE A 32 -10.57 7.77 17.46
N ALA A 33 -11.79 7.30 17.16
CA ALA A 33 -12.75 8.04 16.35
C ALA A 33 -13.51 9.11 17.15
N ALA A 34 -13.45 9.09 18.48
CA ALA A 34 -14.07 10.08 19.36
C ALA A 34 -13.11 11.19 19.82
N MET A 35 -11.82 11.07 19.50
CA MET A 35 -10.80 12.07 19.84
C MET A 35 -10.91 13.31 18.96
N ASP A 36 -10.29 14.40 19.42
CA ASP A 36 -10.15 15.61 18.63
C ASP A 36 -9.38 15.36 17.32
N PRO A 37 -9.78 15.98 16.18
CA PRO A 37 -9.12 15.76 14.89
C PRO A 37 -7.63 16.11 14.85
N GLU A 38 -7.14 17.04 15.66
CA GLU A 38 -5.72 17.38 15.75
C GLU A 38 -4.96 16.30 16.51
N GLN A 39 -5.52 15.85 17.65
CA GLN A 39 -4.95 14.76 18.43
C GLN A 39 -4.91 13.45 17.63
N GLN A 40 -5.96 13.15 16.86
CA GLN A 40 -6.03 12.00 15.97
C GLN A 40 -4.93 12.04 14.90
N ARG A 41 -4.72 13.21 14.28
CA ARG A 41 -3.64 13.41 13.29
C ARG A 41 -2.27 13.23 13.90
N ARG A 42 -2.04 13.74 15.12
CA ARG A 42 -0.77 13.59 15.82
C ARG A 42 -0.46 12.12 16.09
N ILE A 43 -1.39 11.39 16.68
CA ILE A 43 -1.24 9.96 17.01
C ILE A 43 -1.11 9.12 15.73
N ALA A 44 -1.88 9.40 14.68
CA ALA A 44 -1.74 8.71 13.39
C ALA A 44 -0.35 8.94 12.77
N SER A 45 0.13 10.19 12.81
CA SER A 45 1.45 10.56 12.29
C SER A 45 2.58 9.90 13.09
N GLU A 46 2.44 9.88 14.41
CA GLU A 46 3.39 9.25 15.33
C GLU A 46 3.40 7.73 15.18
N GLY A 47 2.23 7.09 15.05
CA GLY A 47 2.11 5.65 14.83
C GLY A 47 2.70 5.20 13.49
N GLY A 48 2.53 5.99 12.43
CA GLY A 48 3.16 5.72 11.13
C GLY A 48 4.69 5.84 11.17
N ARG A 49 5.22 6.86 11.86
CA ARG A 49 6.66 7.04 12.08
C ARG A 49 7.23 5.93 12.95
N ALA A 50 6.60 5.61 14.07
CA ALA A 50 7.02 4.54 14.96
C ALA A 50 6.98 3.17 14.26
N SER A 51 6.02 2.92 13.37
CA SER A 51 5.99 1.69 12.56
C SER A 51 7.19 1.59 11.61
N HIS A 52 7.62 2.72 11.06
CA HIS A 52 8.77 2.77 10.16
C HIS A 52 10.10 2.72 10.92
N GLU A 53 10.18 3.42 12.04
CA GLU A 53 11.36 3.55 12.91
C GLU A 53 11.60 2.29 13.75
N SER A 54 10.53 1.65 14.24
CA SER A 54 10.63 0.41 15.01
C SER A 54 11.33 -0.71 14.25
N GLY A 55 11.52 -0.57 12.93
CA GLY A 55 12.61 -1.26 12.22
C GLY A 55 12.54 -2.78 12.27
N ARG A 56 11.42 -3.35 12.75
CA ARG A 56 11.12 -4.79 12.77
C ARG A 56 10.85 -5.33 11.37
N GLY A 57 11.20 -4.57 10.34
CA GLY A 57 11.32 -5.05 8.98
C GLY A 57 12.47 -6.03 8.90
N HIS A 58 12.18 -7.23 8.40
CA HIS A 58 13.23 -8.16 8.00
C HIS A 58 14.14 -7.45 6.98
N ARG A 59 15.44 -7.42 7.26
CA ARG A 59 16.42 -6.90 6.29
C ARG A 59 16.41 -7.83 5.08
N PHE A 60 15.70 -7.42 4.03
CA PHE A 60 15.62 -8.16 2.78
C PHE A 60 17.03 -8.35 2.22
N THR A 61 17.55 -9.55 2.35
CA THR A 61 18.81 -9.93 1.70
C THR A 61 18.53 -10.22 0.23
N ALA A 62 19.54 -10.03 -0.63
CA ALA A 62 19.40 -10.35 -2.05
C ALA A 62 19.04 -11.83 -2.29
N GLU A 63 19.47 -12.70 -1.40
CA GLU A 63 19.14 -14.12 -1.41
C GLU A 63 17.65 -14.38 -1.11
N GLU A 64 17.12 -13.72 -0.09
CA GLU A 64 15.70 -13.83 0.29
C GLU A 64 14.77 -13.27 -0.80
N ALA A 65 15.14 -12.13 -1.41
CA ALA A 65 14.43 -11.60 -2.58
C ALA A 65 14.39 -12.60 -3.73
N ARG A 66 15.51 -13.27 -4.03
CA ARG A 66 15.57 -14.30 -5.07
C ARG A 66 14.72 -15.52 -4.68
N ALA A 67 14.76 -15.96 -3.44
CA ALA A 67 13.97 -17.09 -2.96
C ALA A 67 12.46 -16.79 -3.03
N ALA A 68 12.02 -15.62 -2.56
CA ALA A 68 10.65 -15.15 -2.64
C ALA A 68 10.19 -14.98 -4.10
N GLY A 69 11.03 -14.41 -4.97
CA GLY A 69 10.75 -14.29 -6.40
C GLY A 69 10.62 -15.64 -7.10
N ARG A 70 11.52 -16.59 -6.82
CA ARG A 70 11.40 -17.97 -7.33
C ARG A 70 10.13 -18.64 -6.84
N LYS A 71 9.75 -18.46 -5.57
CA LYS A 71 8.52 -19.02 -4.99
C LYS A 71 7.27 -18.41 -5.63
N GLY A 72 7.24 -17.09 -5.81
CA GLY A 72 6.15 -16.38 -6.48
C GLY A 72 6.00 -16.77 -7.96
N GLY A 73 7.12 -16.91 -8.67
CA GLY A 73 7.12 -17.37 -10.07
C GLY A 73 6.60 -18.80 -10.23
N GLN A 74 6.92 -19.71 -9.30
CA GLN A 74 6.39 -21.07 -9.30
C GLN A 74 4.88 -21.11 -8.99
N ALA A 75 4.42 -20.29 -8.05
CA ALA A 75 3.00 -20.18 -7.71
C ALA A 75 2.18 -19.60 -8.87
N SER A 76 2.68 -18.57 -9.54
CA SER A 76 2.02 -17.96 -10.70
C SER A 76 1.94 -18.90 -11.91
N ARG A 77 2.92 -19.79 -12.09
CA ARG A 77 2.87 -20.82 -13.15
C ARG A 77 1.88 -21.95 -12.86
N LYS A 78 1.52 -22.16 -11.59
CA LYS A 78 0.56 -23.19 -11.17
C LYS A 78 -0.90 -22.77 -11.30
N ASN A 79 -1.19 -21.47 -11.43
CA ASN A 79 -2.51 -20.98 -11.79
C ASN A 79 -2.49 -20.56 -13.28
N PRO A 80 -2.82 -21.47 -14.22
CA PRO A 80 -3.20 -21.00 -15.55
C PRO A 80 -4.42 -20.08 -15.39
N ALA A 81 -4.35 -18.89 -15.95
CA ALA A 81 -5.52 -18.03 -16.08
C ALA A 81 -6.62 -18.84 -16.78
N PRO A 82 -7.89 -18.78 -16.33
CA PRO A 82 -8.99 -19.38 -17.08
C PRO A 82 -9.05 -18.65 -18.43
N THR A 83 -8.62 -19.33 -19.49
CA THR A 83 -8.86 -18.95 -20.87
C THR A 83 -10.37 -18.73 -21.04
N ALA A 84 -10.74 -17.49 -21.35
CA ALA A 84 -12.09 -17.07 -21.73
C ALA A 84 -12.39 -17.43 -23.17
#